data_AF-A0A0K2VI46-F1
#
_entry.id   AF-A0A0K2VI46-F1
#
_cell.length_a   1.000
_cell.length_b   1.000
_cell.length_c   1.000
_cell.angle_alpha   90.00
_cell.angle_beta   90.00
_cell.angle_gamma   90.00
#
_symmetry.space_group_name_H-M   'P 1'
#
loop_
_entity.id
_entity.type
_entity.pdbx_description
1 polymer ?
#
loop_
_entity_poly.entity_id
_entity_poly.type
_entity_poly.pdbx_seq_one_letter_code
_entity_poly.pdbx_strand_id
1 'polypeptide(L)' 'EKCSYNKTLAAQQINSFKDIECGSEDQLKLAVARIGPISVAIDASSPEFIFYE' A
#
# COMPACT_ATOMS: atom_id res chain seq x y z
N GLU A 1 -9.61 -18.46 -13.07
CA GLU A 1 -10.84 -18.16 -12.29
C GLU A 1 -11.57 -16.95 -12.88
N LYS A 2 -12.87 -16.76 -12.59
CA LYS A 2 -13.66 -15.62 -13.10
C LYS A 2 -13.88 -14.60 -11.98
N CYS A 3 -13.81 -13.31 -12.31
CA CYS A 3 -14.09 -12.22 -11.38
C CYS A 3 -15.54 -12.29 -10.87
N SER A 4 -15.73 -12.25 -9.56
CA SER A 4 -17.04 -12.29 -8.88
C SER A 4 -17.52 -10.90 -8.43
N TYR A 5 -17.01 -9.84 -9.05
CA TYR A 5 -17.38 -8.47 -8.69
C TYR A 5 -18.88 -8.22 -8.93
N ASN A 6 -19.56 -7.69 -7.91
CA ASN A 6 -20.95 -7.27 -8.00
C ASN A 6 -21.06 -5.80 -7.57
N LYS A 7 -21.45 -4.94 -8.51
CA LYS A 7 -21.58 -3.48 -8.29
C LYS A 7 -22.56 -3.14 -7.15
N THR A 8 -23.59 -3.95 -6.91
CA THR A 8 -24.56 -3.69 -5.82
C THR A 8 -23.99 -3.99 -4.43
N LEU A 9 -22.87 -4.72 -4.34
CA LEU A 9 -22.19 -5.08 -3.10
C LEU A 9 -20.90 -4.25 -2.88
N ALA A 10 -20.67 -3.20 -3.68
CA ALA A 10 -19.49 -2.36 -3.53
C ALA A 10 -19.54 -1.58 -2.20
N ALA A 11 -18.56 -1.81 -1.32
CA ALA A 11 -18.52 -1.21 0.01
C ALA A 11 -17.93 0.22 0.02
N GLN A 12 -17.01 0.52 -0.90
CA GLN A 12 -16.29 1.79 -0.94
C GLN A 12 -15.87 2.11 -2.38
N GLN A 13 -15.68 3.40 -2.67
CA GLN A 13 -15.11 3.89 -3.92
C GLN A 13 -13.81 4.66 -3.63
N ILE A 14 -12.84 4.55 -4.54
CA ILE A 14 -11.59 5.32 -4.46
C ILE A 14 -11.75 6.55 -5.33
N ASN A 15 -11.70 7.72 -4.71
CA ASN A 15 -11.92 8.99 -5.42
C ASN A 15 -10.60 9.64 -5.88
N SER A 16 -9.50 9.36 -5.19
CA SER A 16 -8.18 9.92 -5.49
C SER A 16 -7.08 9.09 -4.84
N PHE A 17 -5.88 9.14 -5.41
CA PHE A 17 -4.65 8.66 -4.79
C PHE A 17 -3.55 9.71 -4.98
N LYS A 18 -2.50 9.62 -4.18
CA LYS A 18 -1.32 10.47 -4.30
C LYS A 18 -0.09 9.65 -3.98
N ASP A 19 0.93 9.82 -4.81
CA ASP A 19 2.23 9.19 -4.62
C ASP A 19 3.14 10.07 -3.75
N ILE A 20 4.04 9.39 -3.04
CA ILE A 20 5.13 10.00 -2.32
C ILE A 20 6.35 10.00 -3.23
N GLU A 21 7.20 11.02 -3.10
CA GLU A 21 8.44 11.08 -3.85
C GLU A 21 9.31 9.84 -3.59
N CYS A 22 9.77 9.20 -4.67
CA CYS A 22 10.55 7.98 -4.59
C CYS A 22 11.82 8.20 -3.75
N GLY A 23 12.07 7.31 -2.78
CA GLY A 23 13.22 7.39 -1.88
C GLY A 23 13.11 8.44 -0.77
N SER A 24 12.03 9.22 -0.69
CA SER A 24 11.85 10.22 0.38
C SER A 24 11.24 9.59 1.64
N GLU A 25 12.08 8.98 2.48
CA GLU A 25 11.63 8.38 3.75
C GLU A 25 11.04 9.40 4.73
N ASP A 26 11.51 10.66 4.70
CA ASP A 26 10.95 11.75 5.52
C ASP A 26 9.49 12.05 5.15
N GLN A 27 9.18 12.10 3.84
CA GLN A 27 7.81 12.27 3.37
C GLN A 27 6.95 11.04 3.69
N LEU A 28 7.51 9.83 3.55
CA LEU A 28 6.82 8.59 3.91
C LEU A 28 6.48 8.57 5.41
N LYS A 29 7.42 8.91 6.29
CA LYS A 29 7.20 9.03 7.73
C LYS A 29 6.09 10.02 8.05
N LEU A 30 6.11 11.20 7.44
CA LEU A 30 5.06 12.20 7.63
C LEU A 30 3.70 11.74 7.12
N ALA A 31 3.66 11.05 5.97
CA ALA A 31 2.43 10.51 5.40
C ALA A 31 1.81 9.43 6.28
N VAL A 32 2.63 8.51 6.81
CA VAL A 32 2.17 7.47 7.75
C VAL A 32 1.58 8.11 9.01
N ALA A 33 2.24 9.14 9.55
CA ALA A 33 1.78 9.82 10.75
C ALA A 33 0.49 10.63 10.54
N ARG A 34 0.28 11.21 9.36
CA ARG A 34 -0.82 12.17 9.10
C ARG A 34 -2.02 11.58 8.38
N ILE A 35 -1.81 10.60 7.49
CA ILE A 35 -2.84 10.03 6.63
C ILE A 35 -3.24 8.64 7.14
N GLY A 36 -2.26 7.82 7.51
CA GLY A 36 -2.46 6.45 7.98
C GLY A 36 -1.65 5.43 7.17
N PRO A 37 -2.12 4.16 7.06
CA PRO A 37 -1.41 3.13 6.32
C PRO A 37 -1.17 3.52 4.86
N ILE A 38 0.07 3.37 4.39
CA ILE A 38 0.49 3.69 3.03
C ILE A 38 0.93 2.38 2.34
N SER A 39 0.42 2.13 1.13
CA SER A 39 0.88 1.02 0.30
C SER A 39 2.31 1.27 -0.19
N VAL A 40 3.21 0.31 0.01
CA VAL A 40 4.61 0.37 -0.44
C VAL A 40 5.03 -0.92 -1.13
N ALA A 41 6.03 -0.83 -2.01
CA ALA A 41 6.69 -1.99 -2.59
C ALA A 41 8.06 -2.18 -1.93
N ILE A 42 8.44 -3.43 -1.69
CA ILE A 42 9.72 -3.82 -1.10
C ILE A 42 10.32 -4.97 -1.92
N ASP A 43 11.65 -5.11 -1.87
CA ASP A 43 12.31 -6.33 -2.33
C ASP A 43 12.30 -7.37 -1.21
N ALA A 44 11.44 -8.38 -1.35
CA ALA A 44 11.31 -9.48 -0.40
C ALA A 44 11.97 -10.78 -0.90
N SER A 45 12.90 -10.71 -1.86
CA SER A 45 13.53 -11.90 -2.46
C SER A 45 14.55 -12.61 -1.58
N SER A 46 15.08 -11.94 -0.54
CA SER A 46 16.07 -12.51 0.37
C SER A 46 15.46 -13.52 1.35
N PRO A 47 16.07 -14.70 1.56
CA PRO A 47 15.67 -15.64 2.62
C PRO A 47 15.66 -15.02 4.01
N GLU A 48 16.55 -14.06 4.28
CA GLU A 48 16.61 -13.33 5.55
C GLU A 48 15.31 -12.57 5.83
N PHE A 49 14.67 -12.02 4.79
CA PHE A 49 13.40 -11.33 4.93
C PHE A 49 12.24 -12.31 5.15
N ILE A 50 12.27 -13.47 4.48
CA ILE A 50 11.25 -14.52 4.62
C ILE A 50 11.26 -15.11 6.03
N PHE A 51 12.44 -15.26 6.64
CA PHE A 51 12.64 -15.85 7.97
C PHE A 51 12.97 -14.81 9.05
N TYR A 52 12.60 -13.53 8.84
CA TYR A 52 12.78 -12.47 9.83
C TYR A 52 11.85 -12.69 11.04
N GLU A 53 12.40 -12.65 12.26
CA GLU A 53 11.68 -12.73 13.55
C GLU A 53 11.76 -11.43 14.35
#